data_AF-A0A382D2B1-F1
#
_entry.id   AF-A0A382D2B1-F1
#
_cell.length_a   1.000
_cell.length_b   1.000
_cell.length_c   1.000
_cell.angle_alpha   90.00
_cell.angle_beta   90.00
_cell.angle_gamma   90.00
#
_symmetry.space_group_name_H-M   'P 1'
#
loop_
_entity.id
_entity.type
_entity.pdbx_description
1 polymer ?
#
loop_
_entity_poly.entity_id
_entity_poly.type
_entity_poly.pdbx_seq_one_letter_code
_entity_poly.pdbx_strand_id
1 'polypeptide(L)'
;MPVLLAKNVQGTFTNIEGFVELDVDHKKNNKAIFSVDIGSVDMNYKKYKDLLLSNIFFDERQFPKAVIDTKKFSYQNEEELKINV
;
A
#
# COMPACT_ATOMS: atom_id res chain seq x y z
N MET A 1 -10.69 17.68 23.42
CA MET A 1 -11.02 17.98 22.01
C MET A 1 -11.54 16.73 21.33
N PRO A 2 -12.70 16.77 20.64
CA PRO A 2 -13.24 15.59 19.98
C PRO A 2 -12.38 15.21 18.77
N VAL A 3 -12.24 13.91 18.54
CA VAL A 3 -11.50 13.30 17.41
C VAL A 3 -12.00 13.82 16.04
N LEU A 4 -13.23 14.31 15.98
CA LEU A 4 -13.90 14.87 14.79
C LEU A 4 -13.29 16.18 14.26
N LEU A 5 -12.42 16.85 15.02
CA LEU A 5 -11.72 18.07 14.57
C LEU A 5 -10.29 17.78 14.06
N ALA A 6 -9.88 16.52 14.03
CA ALA A 6 -8.57 16.13 13.53
C ALA A 6 -8.55 16.25 11.99
N LYS A 7 -7.50 16.89 11.45
CA LYS A 7 -7.14 16.79 10.02
C LYS A 7 -7.08 15.31 9.60
N ASN A 8 -7.30 15.01 8.32
CA ASN A 8 -7.27 13.66 7.77
C ASN A 8 -6.10 12.83 8.33
N VAL A 9 -6.39 11.60 8.76
CA VAL A 9 -5.36 10.64 9.17
C VAL A 9 -4.66 10.15 7.90
N GLN A 10 -3.34 10.29 7.87
CA GLN A 10 -2.51 9.88 6.74
C GLN A 10 -1.32 9.10 7.26
N GLY A 11 -0.97 8.02 6.58
CA GLY A 11 0.21 7.23 6.86
C GLY A 11 0.73 6.49 5.65
N THR A 12 1.93 5.93 5.78
CA THR A 12 2.64 5.18 4.75
C THR A 12 3.43 4.07 5.41
N PHE A 13 3.44 2.88 4.80
CA PHE A 13 4.33 1.80 5.21
C PHE A 13 5.72 2.05 4.62
N THR A 14 6.73 2.05 5.47
CA THR A 14 8.12 2.38 5.07
C THR A 14 8.91 1.14 4.66
N ASN A 15 8.42 -0.05 4.98
CA ASN A 15 9.03 -1.32 4.59
C ASN A 15 8.04 -2.13 3.73
N ILE A 16 8.36 -2.21 2.45
CA ILE A 16 7.56 -2.86 1.40
C ILE A 16 8.48 -3.78 0.60
N GLU A 17 8.08 -5.03 0.46
CA GLU A 17 8.78 -6.05 -0.34
C GLU A 17 7.81 -6.63 -1.37
N GLY A 18 8.27 -6.95 -2.57
CA GLY A 18 7.41 -7.60 -3.54
C GLY A 18 8.00 -7.78 -4.91
N PHE A 19 7.19 -8.29 -5.82
CA PHE A 19 7.53 -8.57 -7.19
C PHE A 19 6.48 -7.98 -8.13
N VAL A 20 6.94 -7.47 -9.26
CA VAL A 20 6.11 -6.97 -10.36
C VAL A 20 6.52 -7.68 -11.64
N GLU A 21 5.56 -8.33 -12.25
CA GLU A 21 5.64 -8.90 -13.59
C GLU A 21 4.88 -8.00 -14.56
N LEU A 22 5.57 -7.56 -15.60
CA LEU A 22 4.97 -6.79 -16.69
C LEU A 22 5.04 -7.59 -17.98
N ASP A 23 3.87 -7.82 -18.57
CA ASP A 23 3.71 -8.34 -19.92
C ASP A 23 3.82 -7.15 -20.88
N VAL A 24 5.04 -6.87 -21.35
CA VAL A 24 5.32 -5.68 -22.17
C VAL A 24 4.69 -5.79 -23.56
N ASP A 25 4.58 -7.01 -24.09
CA ASP A 25 4.10 -7.26 -25.46
C ASP A 25 2.59 -7.10 -25.57
N HIS A 26 1.83 -7.72 -24.67
CA HIS A 26 0.37 -7.72 -24.75
C HIS A 26 -0.29 -6.83 -23.70
N LYS A 27 0.46 -6.36 -22.69
CA LYS A 27 0.01 -5.49 -21.59
C LYS A 27 -1.23 -6.05 -20.85
N LYS A 28 -1.43 -7.38 -20.92
CA LYS A 28 -2.66 -8.05 -20.47
C LYS A 28 -2.44 -8.95 -19.26
N ASN A 29 -1.24 -9.45 -19.04
CA ASN A 29 -0.97 -10.42 -17.99
C ASN A 29 -0.05 -9.88 -16.90
N ASN A 30 -0.08 -8.58 -16.65
CA ASN A 30 0.70 -7.98 -15.57
C ASN A 30 0.21 -8.50 -14.21
N LYS A 31 1.14 -8.91 -13.37
CA LYS A 31 0.88 -9.40 -12.02
C LYS A 31 1.83 -8.75 -11.04
N ALA A 32 1.32 -8.40 -9.87
CA ALA A 32 2.12 -7.87 -8.79
C ALA A 32 1.72 -8.51 -7.48
N ILE A 33 2.71 -8.86 -6.67
CA ILE A 33 2.52 -9.32 -5.31
C ILE A 33 3.44 -8.53 -4.40
N PHE A 34 2.88 -7.88 -3.38
CA PHE A 34 3.64 -7.12 -2.41
C PHE A 34 3.20 -7.48 -1.00
N SER A 35 4.14 -7.39 -0.07
CA SER A 35 3.88 -7.41 1.35
C SER A 35 4.42 -6.15 1.98
N VAL A 36 3.70 -5.64 2.98
CA VAL A 36 4.16 -4.54 3.83
C VAL A 36 4.31 -5.05 5.25
N ASP A 37 5.34 -4.58 5.93
CA ASP A 37 5.48 -4.75 7.38
C ASP A 37 4.53 -3.78 8.07
N ILE A 38 3.57 -4.30 8.85
CA ILE A 38 2.57 -3.47 9.52
C ILE A 38 3.22 -2.52 10.53
N GLY A 39 4.26 -2.97 11.25
CA GLY A 39 4.99 -2.17 12.23
C GLY A 39 5.71 -0.96 11.60
N SER A 40 5.98 -1.04 10.29
CA SER A 40 6.65 0.01 9.52
C SER A 40 5.77 1.22 9.19
N VAL A 41 4.50 1.24 9.61
CA VAL A 41 3.60 2.38 9.41
C VAL A 41 4.16 3.65 10.06
N ASP A 42 4.35 4.69 9.26
CA ASP A 42 4.57 6.07 9.73
C ASP A 42 3.32 6.88 9.43
N MET A 43 2.90 7.72 10.38
CA MET A 43 1.63 8.44 10.29
C MET A 43 1.69 9.81 10.97
N ASN A 44 0.87 10.74 10.48
CA ASN A 44 0.84 12.12 10.97
C ASN A 44 0.40 12.25 12.45
N TYR A 45 -0.31 11.25 13.00
CA TYR A 45 -0.70 11.20 14.42
C TYR A 45 0.03 10.08 15.19
N LYS A 46 1.35 10.24 15.38
CA LYS A 46 2.22 9.25 16.01
C LYS A 46 1.74 8.73 17.38
N LYS A 47 1.04 9.56 18.17
CA LYS A 47 0.48 9.16 19.48
C LYS A 47 -0.53 8.01 19.41
N TYR A 48 -1.11 7.75 18.23
CA TYR A 48 -2.08 6.66 18.04
C TYR A 48 -1.46 5.42 17.38
N LYS A 49 -0.15 5.42 17.11
CA LYS A 49 0.52 4.28 16.47
C LYS A 49 0.35 2.99 17.27
N ASP A 50 0.57 3.03 18.59
CA ASP A 50 0.44 1.84 19.44
C ASP A 50 -1.00 1.28 19.46
N LEU A 51 -2.00 2.16 19.45
CA LEU A 51 -3.40 1.75 19.32
C LEU A 51 -3.65 1.09 17.96
N LEU A 52 -3.16 1.66 16.87
CA LEU A 52 -3.29 1.12 15.52
C LEU A 52 -2.61 -0.25 15.36
N LEU A 53 -1.46 -0.47 16.03
CA LEU A 53 -0.73 -1.74 16.02
C LEU A 53 -1.29 -2.77 17.00
N SER A 54 -2.14 -2.36 17.94
CA SER A 54 -2.73 -3.24 18.94
C SER A 54 -3.69 -4.28 18.34
N ASN A 55 -4.07 -5.24 19.17
CA ASN A 55 -5.05 -6.28 18.84
C ASN A 55 -6.48 -5.78 18.57
N ILE A 56 -6.75 -4.49 18.77
CA ILE A 56 -8.03 -3.87 18.41
C ILE A 56 -8.10 -3.59 16.90
N PHE A 57 -6.94 -3.35 16.27
CA PHE A 57 -6.84 -2.99 14.86
C PHE A 57 -6.02 -4.03 14.10
N PHE A 58 -4.73 -3.78 13.85
CA PHE A 58 -3.94 -4.67 13.01
C PHE A 58 -3.48 -5.95 13.70
N ASP A 59 -3.42 -5.97 15.04
CA ASP A 59 -2.81 -7.05 15.82
C ASP A 59 -1.45 -7.48 15.25
N GLU A 60 -0.54 -6.51 15.10
CA GLU A 60 0.72 -6.68 14.37
C GLU A 60 1.56 -7.86 14.90
N ARG A 61 1.46 -8.16 16.20
CA ARG A 61 2.16 -9.30 16.81
C ARG A 61 1.68 -10.65 16.27
N GLN A 62 0.40 -10.78 15.92
CA GLN A 62 -0.14 -11.99 15.30
C GLN A 62 -0.07 -11.93 13.77
N PHE A 63 -0.25 -10.74 13.19
CA PHE A 63 -0.28 -10.51 11.75
C PHE A 63 0.73 -9.44 11.34
N PRO A 64 2.04 -9.73 11.35
CA PRO A 64 3.07 -8.71 11.12
C PRO A 64 3.14 -8.20 9.68
N LYS A 65 2.52 -8.92 8.73
CA LYS A 65 2.54 -8.59 7.30
C LYS A 65 1.13 -8.46 6.73
N ALA A 66 0.91 -7.42 5.93
CA ALA A 66 -0.25 -7.33 5.05
C ALA A 66 0.18 -7.61 3.61
N VAL A 67 -0.59 -8.41 2.88
CA VAL A 67 -0.25 -8.88 1.52
C VAL A 67 -1.27 -8.36 0.51
N ILE A 68 -0.78 -7.83 -0.60
CA ILE A 68 -1.56 -7.47 -1.78
C ILE A 68 -1.14 -8.40 -2.91
N ASP A 69 -2.05 -9.28 -3.33
CA ASP A 69 -1.88 -10.13 -4.51
C ASP A 69 -2.84 -9.65 -5.61
N THR A 70 -2.29 -9.02 -6.64
CA THR A 70 -3.08 -8.55 -7.77
C THR A 70 -3.30 -9.71 -8.75
N LYS A 71 -4.53 -9.85 -9.25
CA LYS A 71 -4.81 -10.85 -10.30
C LYS A 71 -4.40 -10.36 -11.69
N LYS A 72 -4.61 -9.07 -11.95
CA LYS A 72 -4.31 -8.38 -13.20
C LYS A 72 -4.35 -6.87 -12.96
N PHE A 73 -3.41 -6.13 -13.53
CA PHE A 73 -3.45 -4.67 -13.53
C PHE A 73 -3.01 -4.10 -14.89
N SER A 74 -3.44 -2.87 -15.19
CA SER A 74 -3.02 -2.12 -16.37
C SER A 74 -2.05 -1.01 -15.98
N TYR A 75 -1.09 -0.70 -16.83
CA TYR A 75 -0.22 0.46 -16.69
C TYR A 75 -0.22 1.27 -17.99
N GLN A 76 -0.03 2.58 -17.88
CA GLN A 76 0.31 3.44 -19.01
C GLN A 76 1.81 3.67 -18.95
N ASN A 77 2.50 3.42 -20.07
CA ASN A 77 3.92 3.70 -20.15
C ASN A 77 4.08 5.20 -20.43
N GLU A 78 4.61 5.97 -19.48
CA GLU A 78 4.71 7.43 -19.60
C GLU A 78 5.67 7.88 -20.73
N GLU A 79 6.55 6.98 -21.20
CA GLU A 79 7.40 7.20 -22.38
C GLU A 79 6.66 7.03 -23.72
N GLU A 80 5.49 6.38 -23.74
CA GLU A 80 4.64 6.25 -24.95
C GLU A 80 3.63 7.41 -24.99
N LEU A 81 4.02 8.53 -25.61
CA LEU A 81 3.07 9.61 -25.96
C LEU A 81 2.06 9.10 -27.01
N LYS A 82 0.84 8.75 -26.56
CA LYS A 82 -0.30 8.54 -27.45
C LYS A 82 -0.92 9.88 -27.81
N ILE A 83 -0.51 10.45 -28.94
CA ILE A 83 -1.22 11.58 -29.55
C ILE A 83 -2.41 11.03 -30.33
N ASN A 84 -3.63 11.27 -29.84
CA ASN A 84 -4.84 11.05 -30.62
C ASN A 84 -5.02 12.25 -31.55
N VAL A 85 -4.90 12.02 -32.87
CA VAL A 85 -5.22 12.99 -33.93
C VAL A 85 -6.66 12.80 -34.38
#